data_AF-A0A1X1Z8G2-F1
#
_entry.id   AF-A0A1X1Z8G2-F1
#
_cell.length_a   1.000
_cell.length_b   1.000
_cell.length_c   1.000
_cell.angle_alpha   90.00
_cell.angle_beta   90.00
_cell.angle_gamma   90.00
#
_symmetry.space_group_name_H-M   'P 1'
#
loop_
_entity.id
_entity.type
_entity.pdbx_description
1 polymer ?
#
loop_
_entity_poly.entity_id
_entity_poly.type
_entity_poly.pdbx_seq_one_letter_code
_entity_poly.pdbx_strand_id
1 'polypeptide(L)'
;MYTDAALEQAVAEFAELDSIERIAETRSHLLNHLADAVKALQQAADSLDRLRGNTIYDVEFVDGRDGRDVATFLDDSIRHTRAAYAVVHTVIDKETP
;
A
#
# COMPACT_ATOMS: atom_id res chain seq x y z
N MET A 1 23.92 31.82 -31.01
CA MET A 1 23.43 30.62 -31.72
C MET A 1 23.76 29.45 -30.80
N TYR A 2 22.77 28.89 -30.10
CA TYR A 2 22.99 27.66 -29.32
C TYR A 2 23.37 26.55 -30.31
N THR A 3 24.39 25.78 -29.98
CA THR A 3 24.78 24.61 -30.78
C THR A 3 23.73 23.52 -30.61
N ASP A 4 23.54 22.71 -31.65
CA ASP A 4 22.61 21.57 -31.66
C ASP A 4 22.83 20.66 -30.43
N ALA A 5 24.10 20.41 -30.09
CA ALA A 5 24.50 19.65 -28.90
C ALA A 5 24.04 20.25 -27.56
N ALA A 6 23.99 21.58 -27.42
CA ALA A 6 23.53 22.22 -26.19
C ALA A 6 22.00 22.13 -26.04
N LEU A 7 21.28 22.09 -27.17
CA LEU A 7 19.84 21.86 -27.18
C LEU A 7 19.54 20.39 -26.86
N GLU A 8 20.26 19.44 -27.45
CA GLU A 8 20.14 18.01 -27.16
C GLU A 8 20.40 17.70 -25.68
N GLN A 9 21.44 18.32 -25.10
CA GLN A 9 21.75 18.17 -23.68
C GLN A 9 20.63 18.71 -22.79
N ALA A 10 20.10 19.90 -23.09
CA ALA A 10 18.98 20.46 -22.32
C ALA A 10 17.73 19.56 -22.39
N VAL A 11 17.41 19.00 -23.58
CA VAL A 11 16.29 18.07 -23.74
C VAL A 11 16.50 16.80 -22.92
N ALA A 12 17.71 16.26 -22.89
CA ALA A 12 18.04 15.09 -22.07
C ALA A 12 17.88 15.40 -20.56
N GLU A 13 18.37 16.55 -20.10
CA GLU A 13 18.23 17.00 -18.70
C GLU A 13 16.75 17.16 -18.31
N PHE A 14 15.91 17.73 -19.18
CA PHE A 14 14.46 17.81 -18.94
C PHE A 14 13.79 16.45 -18.87
N ALA A 15 14.17 15.51 -19.73
CA ALA A 15 13.63 14.15 -19.71
C ALA A 15 14.03 13.39 -18.44
N GLU A 16 15.25 13.61 -17.94
CA GLU A 16 15.71 13.05 -16.67
C GLU A 16 14.92 13.61 -15.49
N LEU A 17 14.67 14.92 -15.46
CA LEU A 17 13.86 15.56 -14.41
C LEU A 17 12.42 15.04 -14.40
N ASP A 18 11.77 14.90 -15.57
CA ASP A 18 10.44 14.29 -15.68
C ASP A 18 10.43 12.84 -15.18
N SER A 19 11.48 12.07 -15.50
CA SER A 19 11.63 10.70 -15.00
C SER A 19 11.71 10.66 -13.48
N ILE A 20 12.51 11.54 -12.86
CA ILE A 20 12.65 11.65 -11.40
C ILE A 20 11.31 12.02 -10.74
N GLU A 21 10.59 12.99 -11.30
CA GLU A 21 9.27 13.41 -10.78
C GLU A 21 8.26 12.26 -10.83
N ARG A 22 8.18 11.56 -11.97
CA ARG A 22 7.29 10.40 -12.12
C ARG A 22 7.62 9.27 -11.16
N ILE A 23 8.91 9.04 -10.89
CA ILE A 23 9.35 8.05 -9.89
C ILE A 23 8.89 8.47 -8.50
N ALA A 24 9.10 9.72 -8.11
CA ALA A 24 8.69 10.24 -6.81
C ALA A 24 7.17 10.16 -6.62
N GLU A 25 6.40 10.55 -7.63
CA GLU A 25 4.94 10.44 -7.63
C GLU A 25 4.49 8.99 -7.47
N THR A 26 5.04 8.08 -8.28
CA THR A 26 4.67 6.66 -8.25
C THR A 26 5.00 6.01 -6.91
N ARG A 27 6.11 6.40 -6.27
CA ARG A 27 6.48 5.97 -4.91
C ARG A 27 5.46 6.42 -3.87
N SER A 28 5.00 7.67 -3.95
CA SER A 28 3.94 8.20 -3.09
C SER A 28 2.64 7.42 -3.26
N HIS A 29 2.23 7.16 -4.51
CA HIS A 29 1.05 6.34 -4.81
C HIS A 29 1.15 4.93 -4.23
N LEU A 30 2.30 4.27 -4.35
CA LEU A 30 2.52 2.94 -3.78
C LEU A 30 2.34 2.92 -2.25
N LEU A 31 2.89 3.90 -1.53
CA LEU A 31 2.70 4.04 -0.08
C LEU A 31 1.23 4.23 0.28
N ASN A 32 0.53 5.10 -0.44
CA ASN A 32 -0.89 5.38 -0.20
C ASN A 32 -1.73 4.12 -0.43
N HIS A 33 -1.50 3.39 -1.52
CA HIS A 33 -2.22 2.14 -1.80
C HIS A 33 -2.00 1.07 -0.72
N LEU A 34 -0.77 0.95 -0.19
CA LEU A 34 -0.50 0.02 0.91
C LEU A 34 -1.18 0.45 2.22
N ALA A 35 -1.19 1.76 2.52
CA ALA A 35 -1.91 2.29 3.68
C ALA A 35 -3.43 2.07 3.57
N ASP A 36 -4.01 2.33 2.40
CA ASP A 36 -5.42 2.08 2.12
C ASP A 36 -5.78 0.60 2.24
N ALA A 37 -4.91 -0.29 1.76
CA ALA A 37 -5.08 -1.74 1.92
C ALA A 37 -5.10 -2.16 3.39
N VAL A 38 -4.19 -1.65 4.23
CA VAL A 38 -4.20 -1.92 5.68
C VAL A 38 -5.51 -1.46 6.31
N LYS A 39 -6.00 -0.27 5.96
CA LYS A 39 -7.24 0.28 6.49
C LYS A 39 -8.46 -0.55 6.08
N ALA A 40 -8.53 -0.97 4.82
CA ALA A 40 -9.62 -1.82 4.33
C ALA A 40 -9.64 -3.19 5.05
N LEU A 41 -8.47 -3.79 5.27
CA LEU A 41 -8.35 -5.06 6.01
C LEU A 41 -8.79 -4.92 7.47
N GLN A 42 -8.43 -3.81 8.14
CA GLN A 42 -8.90 -3.53 9.50
C GLN A 42 -10.43 -3.39 9.56
N GLN A 43 -11.03 -2.68 8.60
CA GLN A 43 -12.48 -2.54 8.52
C GLN A 43 -13.18 -3.88 8.26
N ALA A 44 -12.55 -4.75 7.46
CA ALA A 44 -13.06 -6.12 7.25
C ALA A 44 -13.01 -6.95 8.54
N ALA A 45 -11.91 -6.87 9.31
CA ALA A 45 -11.79 -7.53 10.61
C ALA A 45 -12.84 -7.02 11.61
N ASP A 46 -13.03 -5.70 11.71
CA ASP A 46 -14.07 -5.10 12.56
C ASP A 46 -15.48 -5.58 12.18
N SER A 47 -15.74 -5.73 10.88
CA SER A 47 -17.03 -6.22 10.37
C SER A 47 -17.24 -7.69 10.71
N LEU A 48 -16.20 -8.51 10.58
CA LEU A 48 -16.22 -9.91 10.98
C LEU A 48 -16.42 -10.07 12.50
N ASP A 49 -15.76 -9.24 13.31
CA ASP A 49 -15.94 -9.25 14.77
C ASP A 49 -17.36 -8.88 15.17
N ARG A 50 -18.00 -7.96 14.45
CA ARG A 50 -19.43 -7.66 14.64
C ARG A 50 -20.32 -8.84 14.31
N LEU A 51 -20.07 -9.54 13.20
CA LEU A 51 -20.80 -10.76 12.83
C LEU A 51 -20.63 -11.86 13.89
N ARG A 52 -19.41 -11.99 14.44
CA ARG A 52 -19.07 -12.99 15.45
C ARG A 52 -19.47 -12.60 16.87
N GLY A 53 -19.81 -11.34 17.09
CA GLY A 53 -20.16 -10.79 18.40
C GLY A 53 -21.63 -11.03 18.76
N ASN A 54 -21.94 -10.93 20.05
CA ASN A 54 -23.28 -11.18 20.59
C ASN A 54 -24.35 -10.19 20.13
N THR A 55 -23.99 -9.11 19.43
CA THR A 55 -24.95 -8.11 18.91
C THR A 55 -25.62 -8.58 17.64
N ILE A 56 -24.88 -9.17 16.69
CA ILE A 56 -25.44 -9.72 15.45
C ILE A 56 -25.55 -11.24 15.55
N TYR A 57 -24.49 -11.90 16.05
CA TYR A 57 -24.40 -13.34 16.23
C TYR A 57 -24.80 -14.12 14.97
N ASP A 58 -23.95 -14.04 13.95
CA ASP A 58 -24.10 -14.85 12.74
C ASP A 58 -23.53 -16.26 12.98
N VAL A 59 -24.41 -17.25 13.06
CA VAL A 59 -24.05 -18.65 13.37
C VAL A 59 -23.03 -19.23 12.39
N GLU A 60 -23.05 -18.82 11.11
CA GLU A 60 -22.11 -19.33 10.10
C GLU A 60 -20.68 -18.85 10.37
N PHE A 61 -20.52 -17.64 10.91
CA PHE A 61 -19.23 -17.06 11.27
C PHE A 61 -18.80 -17.33 12.72
N VAL A 62 -19.74 -17.58 13.63
CA VAL A 62 -19.45 -17.89 15.05
C VAL A 62 -19.08 -19.36 15.24
N ASP A 63 -19.99 -20.24 14.82
CA ASP A 63 -19.93 -21.68 15.10
C ASP A 63 -19.33 -22.46 13.92
N GLY A 64 -19.31 -21.85 12.73
CA GLY A 64 -18.62 -22.36 11.56
C GLY A 64 -17.10 -22.24 11.69
N ARG A 65 -16.39 -23.25 11.16
CA ARG A 65 -14.92 -23.22 11.05
C ARG A 65 -14.43 -22.03 10.22
N ASP A 66 -15.20 -21.69 9.19
CA ASP A 66 -14.83 -20.69 8.19
C ASP A 66 -14.65 -19.29 8.80
N GLY A 67 -15.47 -18.90 9.79
CA GLY A 67 -15.33 -17.59 10.43
C GLY A 67 -14.02 -17.43 11.22
N ARG A 68 -13.51 -18.51 11.82
CA ARG A 68 -12.19 -18.51 12.49
C ARG A 68 -11.05 -18.49 11.47
N ASP A 69 -11.20 -19.22 10.37
CA ASP A 69 -10.20 -19.27 9.30
C ASP A 69 -10.10 -17.90 8.60
N VAL A 70 -11.23 -17.22 8.34
CA VAL A 70 -11.26 -15.86 7.79
C VAL A 70 -10.63 -14.86 8.78
N ALA A 71 -10.91 -14.95 10.08
CA ALA A 71 -10.29 -14.07 11.07
C ALA A 71 -8.76 -14.19 11.08
N THR A 72 -8.26 -15.43 11.07
CA THR A 72 -6.82 -15.71 11.01
C THR A 72 -6.21 -15.16 9.72
N PHE A 73 -6.89 -15.35 8.58
CA PHE A 73 -6.45 -14.83 7.29
C PHE A 73 -6.38 -13.30 7.27
N LEU A 74 -7.36 -12.61 7.86
CA LEU A 74 -7.37 -11.15 7.95
C LEU A 74 -6.22 -10.63 8.83
N ASP A 75 -5.99 -11.23 9.99
CA ASP A 75 -4.89 -10.85 10.88
C ASP A 75 -3.52 -11.02 10.20
N ASP A 76 -3.30 -12.16 9.55
CA ASP A 76 -2.08 -12.42 8.79
C ASP A 76 -1.93 -11.44 7.63
N SER A 77 -3.01 -11.14 6.91
CA SER A 77 -3.01 -10.18 5.81
C SER A 77 -2.64 -8.77 6.30
N ILE A 78 -3.23 -8.30 7.42
CA ILE A 78 -2.88 -7.01 8.03
C ILE A 78 -1.38 -6.97 8.38
N ARG A 79 -0.85 -8.05 8.97
CA ARG A 79 0.56 -8.15 9.33
C ARG A 79 1.46 -8.07 8.09
N HIS A 80 1.16 -8.85 7.05
CA HIS A 80 1.96 -8.88 5.82
C HIS A 80 1.90 -7.54 5.06
N THR A 81 0.73 -6.91 4.97
CA THR A 81 0.59 -5.60 4.32
C THR A 81 1.33 -4.50 5.09
N ARG A 82 1.28 -4.50 6.44
CA ARG A 82 2.09 -3.58 7.27
C ARG A 82 3.59 -3.79 7.05
N ALA A 83 4.04 -5.04 6.94
CA ALA A 83 5.44 -5.34 6.63
C ALA A 83 5.84 -4.79 5.25
N ALA A 84 5.01 -5.00 4.22
CA ALA A 84 5.23 -4.44 2.89
C ALA A 84 5.30 -2.90 2.91
N TYR A 85 4.36 -2.25 3.62
CA TYR A 85 4.37 -0.80 3.81
C TYR A 85 5.69 -0.32 4.45
N ALA A 86 6.14 -0.95 5.53
CA ALA A 86 7.37 -0.57 6.22
C ALA A 86 8.62 -0.74 5.34
N VAL A 87 8.68 -1.81 4.54
CA VAL A 87 9.77 -2.03 3.58
C VAL A 87 9.78 -0.94 2.51
N VAL A 88 8.62 -0.64 1.91
CA VAL A 88 8.51 0.42 0.90
C VAL A 88 8.88 1.79 1.46
N HIS A 89 8.37 2.12 2.65
CA HIS A 89 8.70 3.37 3.35
C HIS A 89 10.21 3.49 3.57
N THR A 90 10.85 2.40 4.02
CA THR A 90 12.30 2.37 4.23
C THR A 90 13.09 2.53 2.92
N VAL A 91 12.63 1.95 1.81
CA VAL A 91 13.28 2.10 0.50
C VAL A 91 13.20 3.56 0.04
N ILE A 92 12.02 4.17 0.14
CA ILE A 92 11.80 5.56 -0.27
C ILE A 92 12.63 6.52 0.60
N ASP A 93 12.63 6.34 1.92
CA ASP A 93 13.42 7.18 2.82
C ASP A 93 14.93 7.09 2.54
N LYS A 94 15.44 5.91 2.21
CA LYS A 94 16.87 5.72 1.86
C LYS A 94 17.26 6.35 0.53
N GLU A 95 16.30 6.50 -0.39
CA GLU A 95 16.51 7.14 -1.68
C GLU A 95 16.33 8.66 -1.62
N THR A 96 15.95 9.21 -0.46
CA THR A 96 15.90 10.65 -0.19
C THR A 96 17.21 11.04 0.53
N PRO A 97 18.13 11.80 -0.09
CA PRO A 97 19.37 12.24 0.54
C PRO A 97 19.16 13.16 1.75
#